data_AF-X1NT90-F1
#
_entry.id   AF-X1NT90-F1
#
_cell.length_a   1.000
_cell.length_b   1.000
_cell.length_c   1.000
_cell.angle_alpha   90.00
_cell.angle_beta   90.00
_cell.angle_gamma   90.00
#
_symmetry.space_group_name_H-M   'P 1'
#
loop_
_entity.id
_entity.type
_entity.pdbx_description
1 polymer ?
#
loop_
_entity_poly.entity_id
_entity_poly.type
_entity_poly.pdbx_seq_one_letter_code
_entity_poly.pdbx_strand_id
1 'polypeptide(L)'
;MSSLPPDKIHHSIHEFHNEEFDTIELLNNNTFADEFWEDTFKEIYKAKLKIIEHGMDLRLLDDYKAGWIKKLRWRKAPKFAWDEMKDEKKILQGLNLLKKHKIQATVYVLMGFDSTMEENIYRCQKIHDFGCDPF
;
A
#
# COMPACT_ATOMS: atom_id res chain seq x y z
N MET A 1 -1.24 -25.57 -7.86
CA MET A 1 0.13 -25.28 -7.38
C MET A 1 0.07 -25.24 -5.86
N SER A 2 0.83 -26.08 -5.15
CA SER A 2 0.93 -25.96 -3.71
C SER A 2 1.71 -24.68 -3.40
N SER A 3 1.08 -23.69 -2.78
CA SER A 3 1.81 -22.55 -2.24
C SER A 3 2.82 -23.07 -1.23
N LEU A 4 4.06 -22.58 -1.32
CA LEU A 4 5.04 -22.78 -0.25
C LEU A 4 4.41 -22.33 1.08
N PRO A 5 4.68 -23.03 2.20
CA PRO A 5 4.24 -22.56 3.49
C PRO A 5 4.77 -21.14 3.72
N PRO A 6 3.97 -20.24 4.32
CA PRO A 6 4.42 -18.88 4.58
C PRO A 6 5.68 -18.92 5.44
N ASP A 7 6.67 -18.12 5.05
CA ASP A 7 7.87 -17.93 5.85
C ASP A 7 7.46 -17.32 7.20
N LYS A 8 7.95 -17.90 8.29
CA LYS A 8 7.61 -17.50 9.67
C LYS A 8 8.75 -16.74 10.33
N ILE A 9 9.73 -16.30 9.53
CA ILE A 9 10.89 -15.57 9.98
C ILE A 9 10.87 -14.20 9.34
N HIS A 10 11.02 -13.15 10.16
CA HIS A 10 11.30 -11.80 9.68
C HIS A 10 12.73 -11.75 9.14
N HIS A 11 12.89 -11.40 7.87
CA HIS A 11 14.20 -11.14 7.26
C HIS A 11 14.47 -9.64 7.31
N SER A 12 15.53 -9.25 8.02
CA SER A 12 15.79 -7.84 8.33
C SER A 12 16.26 -7.08 7.09
N ILE A 13 15.87 -5.81 6.97
CA ILE A 13 16.43 -4.95 5.91
C ILE A 13 17.95 -4.83 6.00
N HIS A 14 18.51 -5.01 7.21
CA HIS A 14 19.94 -4.89 7.47
C HIS A 14 20.77 -6.04 6.85
N GLU A 15 20.14 -7.11 6.40
CA GLU A 15 20.81 -8.22 5.72
C GLU A 15 21.28 -7.84 4.31
N PHE A 16 20.66 -6.83 3.69
CA PHE A 16 20.94 -6.45 2.30
C PHE A 16 21.06 -4.94 2.07
N HIS A 17 20.61 -4.09 3.00
CA HIS A 17 20.73 -2.64 2.86
C HIS A 17 22.20 -2.20 2.94
N ASN A 18 22.68 -1.55 1.88
CA ASN A 18 23.96 -0.85 1.85
C ASN A 18 23.75 0.62 2.23
N GLU A 19 24.50 1.10 3.23
CA GLU A 19 24.41 2.45 3.81
C GLU A 19 24.65 3.59 2.80
N GLU A 20 25.27 3.31 1.64
CA GLU A 20 25.42 4.28 0.55
C GLU A 20 24.08 4.69 -0.09
N PHE A 21 23.03 3.89 0.08
CA PHE A 21 21.70 4.15 -0.47
C PHE A 21 20.74 4.68 0.59
N ASP A 22 20.08 5.81 0.29
CA ASP A 22 19.10 6.45 1.17
C ASP A 22 17.65 6.00 0.94
N THR A 23 17.44 5.07 0.01
CA THR A 23 16.14 4.63 -0.49
C THR A 23 16.08 3.11 -0.52
N ILE A 24 14.97 2.54 -0.06
CA ILE A 24 14.65 1.12 -0.12
C ILE A 24 13.36 0.92 -0.92
N GLU A 25 13.31 -0.16 -1.69
CA GLU A 25 12.17 -0.52 -2.52
C GLU A 25 11.66 -1.88 -2.08
N LEU A 26 10.42 -1.93 -1.59
CA LEU A 26 9.75 -3.16 -1.20
C LEU A 26 9.10 -3.78 -2.43
N LEU A 27 9.43 -5.05 -2.69
CA LEU A 27 8.90 -5.84 -3.80
C LEU A 27 7.94 -6.93 -3.31
N ASN A 28 7.37 -6.77 -2.11
CA ASN A 28 6.35 -7.67 -1.58
C ASN A 28 5.08 -7.56 -2.44
N ASN A 29 4.37 -8.68 -2.64
CA ASN A 29 3.08 -8.66 -3.33
C ASN A 29 2.05 -7.77 -2.62
N ASN A 30 2.09 -7.70 -1.29
CA ASN A 30 1.30 -6.81 -0.47
C ASN A 30 1.93 -6.70 0.92
N THR A 31 2.54 -5.55 1.24
CA THR A 31 3.23 -5.36 2.51
C THR A 31 2.31 -5.58 3.72
N PHE A 32 1.04 -5.17 3.69
CA PHE A 32 0.15 -5.32 4.86
C PHE A 32 -0.42 -6.72 5.07
N ALA A 33 -0.20 -7.64 4.12
CA ALA A 33 -0.52 -9.04 4.29
C ALA A 33 0.62 -9.84 4.95
N ASP A 34 1.82 -9.26 5.03
CA ASP A 34 2.97 -9.84 5.72
C ASP A 34 2.77 -9.74 7.23
N GLU A 35 2.97 -10.82 8.00
CA GLU A 35 2.83 -10.78 9.47
C GLU A 35 3.90 -9.89 10.13
N PHE A 36 5.05 -9.70 9.47
CA PHE A 36 6.19 -8.90 9.95
C PHE A 36 6.27 -7.51 9.31
N TRP A 37 5.19 -7.03 8.68
CA TRP A 37 5.13 -5.71 8.03
C TRP A 37 5.58 -4.58 8.96
N GLU A 38 5.22 -4.68 10.25
CA GLU A 38 5.50 -3.64 11.23
C GLU A 38 6.99 -3.60 11.60
N ASP A 39 7.63 -4.77 11.73
CA ASP A 39 9.06 -4.86 12.02
C ASP A 39 9.87 -4.31 10.85
N THR A 40 9.51 -4.66 9.62
CA THR A 40 10.07 -4.05 8.40
C THR A 40 9.92 -2.52 8.42
N PHE A 41 8.72 -2.00 8.72
CA PHE A 41 8.50 -0.54 8.78
C PHE A 41 9.28 0.15 9.90
N LYS A 42 9.43 -0.50 11.07
CA LYS A 42 10.25 -0.01 12.18
C LYS A 42 11.71 0.10 11.80
N GLU A 43 12.26 -0.91 11.13
CA GLU A 43 13.66 -0.89 10.67
C GLU A 43 13.89 0.24 9.66
N ILE A 44 13.03 0.36 8.65
CA ILE A 44 13.10 1.44 7.64
C ILE A 44 13.03 2.81 8.31
N TYR A 45 12.11 2.98 9.26
CA TYR A 45 11.95 4.22 10.01
C TYR A 45 13.20 4.57 10.84
N LYS A 46 13.76 3.60 11.57
CA LYS A 46 14.99 3.77 12.38
C LYS A 46 16.20 4.09 11.51
N ALA A 47 16.34 3.41 10.37
CA ALA A 47 17.38 3.66 9.38
C ALA A 47 17.19 4.98 8.61
N LYS A 48 16.05 5.68 8.82
CA LYS A 48 15.68 6.93 8.16
C LYS A 48 15.63 6.83 6.63
N LEU A 49 15.37 5.65 6.09
CA LEU A 49 15.33 5.42 4.65
C LEU A 49 14.06 6.00 4.03
N LYS A 50 14.16 6.36 2.75
CA LYS A 50 12.99 6.63 1.93
C LYS A 50 12.44 5.31 1.38
N ILE A 51 11.12 5.16 1.36
CA ILE A 51 10.46 3.94 0.89
C ILE A 51 9.84 4.14 -0.50
N ILE A 52 9.97 3.13 -1.34
CA ILE A 52 9.13 2.85 -2.51
C ILE A 52 8.38 1.55 -2.24
N GLU A 53 7.08 1.57 -2.47
CA GLU A 53 6.18 0.42 -2.39
C GLU A 53 5.30 0.43 -3.66
N HIS A 54 4.76 -0.71 -4.09
CA HIS A 54 4.13 -0.90 -5.40
C HIS A 54 2.65 -1.27 -5.39
N GLY A 55 2.01 -1.43 -4.25
CA GLY A 55 0.57 -1.70 -4.19
C GLY A 55 0.16 -2.41 -2.91
N MET A 56 0.02 -1.66 -1.82
CA MET A 56 -0.62 -2.17 -0.61
C MET A 56 -2.11 -2.44 -0.85
N ASP A 57 -2.67 -3.41 -0.13
CA ASP A 57 -4.12 -3.63 -0.15
C ASP A 57 -4.84 -2.64 0.76
N LEU A 58 -5.63 -1.75 0.14
CA LEU A 58 -6.37 -0.72 0.85
C LEU A 58 -7.45 -1.29 1.78
N ARG A 59 -7.91 -2.52 1.52
CA ARG A 59 -8.89 -3.24 2.35
C ARG A 59 -8.32 -3.66 3.70
N LEU A 60 -6.98 -3.72 3.83
CA LEU A 60 -6.28 -4.06 5.08
C LEU A 60 -5.91 -2.84 5.92
N LEU A 61 -6.12 -1.63 5.38
CA LEU A 61 -5.77 -0.38 6.05
C LEU A 61 -6.67 -0.14 7.28
N ASP A 62 -6.04 0.22 8.38
CA ASP A 62 -6.69 0.69 9.61
C ASP A 62 -5.99 1.97 10.10
N ASP A 63 -6.48 2.54 11.20
CA ASP A 63 -5.89 3.76 11.79
C ASP A 63 -4.41 3.58 12.20
N TYR A 64 -4.02 2.38 12.64
CA TYR A 64 -2.66 2.09 13.09
C TYR A 64 -1.69 2.04 11.91
N LYS A 65 -2.06 1.31 10.85
CA LYS A 65 -1.32 1.23 9.59
C LYS A 65 -1.25 2.59 8.89
N ALA A 66 -2.34 3.36 8.86
CA ALA A 66 -2.34 4.72 8.32
C ALA A 66 -1.37 5.63 9.09
N GLY A 67 -1.31 5.50 10.41
CA GLY A 67 -0.33 6.19 11.25
C GLY A 67 1.12 5.84 10.86
N TRP A 68 1.40 4.58 10.52
CA TRP A 68 2.71 4.17 10.00
C TRP A 68 3.04 4.77 8.64
N ILE A 69 2.09 4.74 7.69
CA ILE A 69 2.26 5.40 6.39
C ILE A 69 2.62 6.87 6.58
N LYS A 70 1.96 7.56 7.51
CA LYS A 70 2.24 8.98 7.78
C LYS A 70 3.64 9.24 8.39
N LYS A 71 4.17 8.28 9.16
CA LYS A 71 5.50 8.39 9.81
C LYS A 71 6.66 8.12 8.84
N LEU A 72 6.45 7.29 7.83
CA LEU A 72 7.49 6.91 6.87
C LEU A 72 7.82 8.03 5.88
N ARG A 73 9.06 7.99 5.35
CA ARG A 73 9.53 8.93 4.32
C ARG A 73 9.30 8.33 2.95
N TRP A 74 8.31 8.80 2.22
CA TRP A 74 7.99 8.24 0.91
C TRP A 74 8.83 8.86 -0.20
N ARG A 75 9.51 8.05 -1.03
CA ARG A 75 10.22 8.52 -2.23
C ARG A 75 9.25 8.83 -3.37
N LYS A 76 8.16 8.07 -3.43
CA LYS A 76 6.98 8.23 -4.31
C LYS A 76 5.73 8.05 -3.47
N ALA A 77 4.59 8.60 -3.89
CA ALA A 77 3.33 8.43 -3.15
C ALA A 77 3.07 6.94 -2.83
N PRO A 78 2.55 6.61 -1.63
CA PRO A 78 2.13 5.26 -1.32
C PRO A 78 1.08 4.83 -2.35
N LYS A 79 1.15 3.57 -2.76
CA LYS A 79 0.26 3.02 -3.78
C LYS A 79 -0.65 1.98 -3.16
N PHE A 80 -1.86 1.94 -3.68
CA PHE A 80 -2.86 0.94 -3.35
C PHE A 80 -3.55 0.44 -4.62
N ALA A 81 -4.39 -0.58 -4.48
CA ALA A 81 -5.21 -1.08 -5.58
C ALA A 81 -6.70 -1.16 -5.22
N TRP A 82 -7.55 -0.98 -6.22
CA TRP A 82 -8.97 -1.32 -6.22
C TRP A 82 -9.26 -2.21 -7.44
N ASP A 83 -9.02 -3.51 -7.27
CA ASP A 83 -9.11 -4.47 -8.38
C ASP A 83 -10.56 -4.81 -8.76
N GLU A 84 -11.41 -5.08 -7.77
CA GLU A 84 -12.76 -5.61 -7.98
C GLU A 84 -13.86 -4.70 -7.42
N MET A 85 -14.96 -4.53 -8.15
CA MET A 85 -16.11 -3.73 -7.71
C MET A 85 -16.74 -4.24 -6.41
N LYS A 86 -16.75 -5.57 -6.18
CA LYS A 86 -17.32 -6.19 -4.97
C LYS A 86 -16.71 -5.67 -3.66
N ASP A 87 -15.48 -5.15 -3.72
CA ASP A 87 -14.75 -4.65 -2.55
C ASP A 87 -15.02 -3.18 -2.24
N GLU A 88 -15.89 -2.51 -3.01
CA GLU A 88 -16.20 -1.07 -2.90
C GLU A 88 -16.32 -0.61 -1.45
N LYS A 89 -17.16 -1.26 -0.66
CA LYS A 89 -17.41 -0.85 0.73
C LYS A 89 -16.13 -0.76 1.56
N LYS A 90 -15.23 -1.75 1.44
CA LYS A 90 -13.95 -1.77 2.17
C LYS A 90 -12.96 -0.76 1.59
N ILE A 91 -12.95 -0.60 0.28
CA ILE A 91 -12.11 0.39 -0.38
C ILE A 91 -12.49 1.82 0.04
N LEU A 92 -13.79 2.16 0.04
CA LEU A 92 -14.27 3.46 0.49
C LEU A 92 -13.93 3.73 1.97
N GLN A 93 -13.94 2.70 2.82
CA GLN A 93 -13.47 2.82 4.21
C GLN A 93 -11.97 3.14 4.27
N GLY A 94 -11.15 2.46 3.47
CA GLY A 94 -9.71 2.74 3.35
C GLY A 94 -9.42 4.14 2.80
N LEU A 95 -10.11 4.57 1.75
CA LEU A 95 -10.01 5.94 1.21
C LEU A 95 -10.36 7.00 2.28
N ASN A 96 -11.38 6.73 3.10
CA ASN A 96 -11.73 7.62 4.21
C ASN A 96 -10.60 7.69 5.27
N LEU A 97 -9.90 6.59 5.54
CA LEU A 97 -8.72 6.59 6.42
C LEU A 97 -7.57 7.40 5.82
N LEU A 98 -7.28 7.25 4.53
CA LEU A 98 -6.27 8.06 3.85
C LEU A 98 -6.60 9.55 3.95
N LYS A 99 -7.85 9.92 3.69
CA LYS A 99 -8.35 11.31 3.84
C LYS A 99 -8.24 11.82 5.27
N LYS A 100 -8.67 11.03 6.26
CA LYS A 100 -8.58 11.35 7.70
C LYS A 100 -7.15 11.66 8.12
N HIS A 101 -6.19 10.86 7.66
CA HIS A 101 -4.76 11.01 7.99
C HIS A 101 -4.00 11.98 7.07
N LYS A 102 -4.70 12.62 6.12
CA LYS A 102 -4.12 13.52 5.12
C LYS A 102 -2.96 12.84 4.39
N ILE A 103 -3.22 11.63 3.90
CA ILE A 103 -2.31 10.84 3.08
C ILE A 103 -2.79 10.96 1.64
N GLN A 104 -1.96 11.56 0.79
CA GLN A 104 -2.15 11.50 -0.66
C GLN A 104 -1.53 10.21 -1.16
N ALA A 105 -2.29 9.44 -1.93
CA ALA A 105 -1.89 8.14 -2.45
C ALA A 105 -2.30 8.00 -3.92
N THR A 106 -1.60 7.12 -4.63
CA THR A 106 -2.05 6.64 -5.94
C THR A 106 -2.84 5.35 -5.74
N VAL A 107 -3.97 5.19 -6.43
CA VAL A 107 -4.80 3.98 -6.36
C VAL A 107 -4.98 3.41 -7.76
N TYR A 108 -4.45 2.20 -7.96
CA TYR A 108 -4.56 1.47 -9.20
C TYR A 108 -5.95 0.92 -9.41
N VAL A 109 -6.51 1.11 -10.61
CA VAL A 109 -7.82 0.56 -11.00
C VAL A 109 -7.62 -0.49 -12.09
N LEU A 110 -7.89 -1.76 -11.75
CA LEU A 110 -7.85 -2.83 -12.75
C LEU A 110 -9.03 -2.71 -13.72
N MET A 111 -8.71 -2.50 -15.00
CA MET A 111 -9.69 -2.40 -16.09
C MET A 111 -9.51 -3.55 -17.09
N GLY A 112 -10.59 -3.96 -17.76
CA GLY A 112 -10.55 -4.97 -18.82
C GLY A 112 -10.52 -6.42 -18.35
N PHE A 113 -10.84 -6.69 -17.07
CA PHE A 113 -10.94 -8.04 -16.51
C PHE A 113 -12.38 -8.40 -16.15
N ASP A 114 -12.92 -7.84 -15.06
CA ASP A 114 -14.27 -8.14 -14.54
C ASP A 114 -14.98 -6.87 -14.07
N SER A 115 -15.12 -5.90 -14.98
CA SER A 115 -15.81 -4.63 -14.74
C SER A 115 -16.21 -3.94 -16.03
N THR A 116 -17.28 -3.15 -15.99
CA THR A 116 -17.70 -2.29 -17.11
C THR A 116 -16.91 -0.98 -17.15
N MET A 117 -16.99 -0.26 -18.26
CA MET A 117 -16.37 1.07 -18.37
C MET A 117 -17.00 2.07 -17.38
N GLU A 118 -18.31 1.99 -17.15
CA GLU A 118 -19.02 2.82 -16.19
C GLU A 118 -18.51 2.57 -14.76
N GLU A 119 -18.29 1.30 -14.39
CA GLU A 119 -17.69 0.93 -13.10
C GLU A 119 -16.25 1.44 -12.97
N ASN A 120 -15.46 1.39 -14.04
CA ASN A 120 -14.10 1.95 -14.06
C ASN A 120 -14.09 3.46 -13.80
N ILE A 121 -14.94 4.19 -14.52
CA ILE A 121 -15.10 5.65 -14.36
C ILE A 121 -15.58 5.98 -12.95
N TYR A 122 -16.56 5.22 -12.43
CA TYR A 122 -17.05 5.37 -11.07
C TYR A 122 -15.94 5.24 -10.04
N ARG A 123 -15.11 4.18 -10.14
CA ARG A 123 -13.97 3.97 -9.23
C ARG A 123 -12.97 5.12 -9.29
N CYS A 124 -12.57 5.54 -10.48
CA CYS A 124 -11.66 6.67 -10.67
C CYS A 124 -12.22 7.96 -10.05
N GLN A 125 -13.51 8.26 -10.27
CA GLN A 125 -14.15 9.45 -9.70
C GLN A 125 -14.18 9.38 -8.17
N LYS A 126 -14.50 8.22 -7.58
CA LYS A 126 -14.46 8.05 -6.12
C LYS A 126 -13.07 8.26 -5.55
N ILE A 127 -12.03 7.68 -6.17
CA ILE A 127 -10.65 7.89 -5.71
C ILE A 127 -10.30 9.39 -5.73
N HIS A 128 -10.66 10.09 -6.81
CA HIS A 128 -10.44 11.53 -6.95
C HIS A 128 -11.19 12.35 -5.89
N ASP A 129 -12.48 12.07 -5.65
CA ASP A 129 -13.31 12.78 -4.66
C ASP A 129 -12.76 12.68 -3.22
N PHE A 130 -12.01 11.62 -2.93
CA PHE A 130 -11.34 11.42 -1.65
C PHE A 130 -9.96 12.09 -1.57
N GLY A 131 -9.48 12.71 -2.64
CA GLY A 131 -8.20 13.42 -2.71
C GLY A 131 -6.99 12.52 -3.00
N CYS A 132 -7.24 11.36 -3.62
CA CYS A 132 -6.20 10.45 -4.11
C CYS A 132 -6.14 10.48 -5.64
N ASP A 133 -5.05 9.96 -6.20
CA ASP A 133 -4.82 9.95 -7.64
C ASP A 133 -5.16 8.57 -8.22
N PRO A 134 -6.20 8.42 -9.05
CA PRO A 134 -6.46 7.17 -9.75
C PRO A 134 -5.42 6.97 -10.88
N PHE A 135 -4.99 5.72 -11.08
CA PHE A 135 -4.13 5.31 -12.19
C PHE A 135 -4.62 3.99 -12.78
#